data_AF-H0FFP9-F1
#
_entry.id   AF-H0FFP9-F1
#
_cell.length_a   1.000
_cell.length_b   1.000
_cell.length_c   1.000
_cell.angle_alpha   90.00
_cell.angle_beta   90.00
_cell.angle_gamma   90.00
#
_symmetry.space_group_name_H-M   'P 1'
#
loop_
_entity.id
_entity.type
_entity.pdbx_description
1 polymer ?
#
loop_
_entity_poly.entity_id
_entity_poly.type
_entity_poly.pdbx_seq_one_letter_code
_entity_poly.pdbx_strand_id
1 'polypeptide(L)'
;MTVSDEGEVRANLISVAQGAGSTANVNIGGAAGAAADRAGTLAVSGLRFGVGNGQLNFNHTDSSGAYAFSVPISGPGAINHVAGHTRLNGASPAFNGAIVATGGTLLVDSMLHAGSSATVGAGAALGGIGQLGNVSIQDGGILLGRQGEQLSMNSLVLNNGSQVNVQLGAPGSSSLFDVAADLTLAGSLNISDLGGFGAGVYRLFDYGGALTNNGMTIGSTPVGANA
;
A
#
# COMPACT_ATOMS: atom_id res chain seq x y z
N MET A 1 5.68 21.11 6.72
CA MET A 1 6.07 21.52 5.36
C MET A 1 5.08 20.90 4.39
N THR A 2 4.69 21.63 3.36
CA THR A 2 3.82 21.16 2.29
C THR A 2 4.53 21.36 0.96
N VAL A 3 4.54 20.34 0.11
CA VAL A 3 5.16 20.34 -1.21
C VAL A 3 4.07 19.97 -2.22
N SER A 4 3.53 20.98 -2.87
CA SER A 4 2.38 20.89 -3.78
C SER A 4 2.61 21.69 -5.04
N ASP A 5 1.63 21.71 -5.95
CA ASP A 5 1.66 22.48 -7.19
C ASP A 5 2.88 22.18 -8.08
N GLU A 6 3.31 20.92 -8.14
CA GLU A 6 4.55 20.49 -8.83
C GLU A 6 5.83 21.15 -8.28
N GLY A 7 5.74 21.85 -7.15
CA GLY A 7 6.87 22.45 -6.48
C GLY A 7 7.91 21.41 -6.09
N GLU A 8 9.18 21.81 -6.07
CA GLU A 8 10.30 20.94 -5.74
C GLU A 8 11.01 21.45 -4.48
N VAL A 9 11.23 20.55 -3.53
CA VAL A 9 12.12 20.80 -2.37
C VAL A 9 13.42 20.02 -2.58
N ARG A 10 14.54 20.75 -2.55
CA ARG A 10 15.91 20.20 -2.63
C ARG A 10 16.61 20.32 -1.30
N ALA A 11 17.15 19.21 -0.82
CA ALA A 11 17.98 19.14 0.38
C ALA A 11 18.81 17.85 0.34
N ASN A 12 19.85 17.75 1.16
CA ASN A 12 20.53 16.46 1.31
C ASN A 12 19.62 15.46 2.03
N LEU A 13 19.11 15.83 3.22
CA LEU A 13 18.28 14.98 4.07
C LEU A 13 17.14 15.82 4.65
N ILE A 14 15.94 15.26 4.73
CA ILE A 14 14.85 15.84 5.53
C ILE A 14 14.76 15.07 6.86
N SER A 15 14.97 15.78 7.96
CA SER A 15 14.79 15.25 9.32
C SER A 15 13.45 15.69 9.89
N VAL A 16 12.63 14.72 10.31
CA VAL A 16 11.26 14.97 10.77
C VAL A 16 11.14 14.56 12.24
N ALA A 17 10.65 15.48 13.08
CA ALA A 17 10.34 15.25 14.50
C ALA A 17 11.49 14.58 15.29
N GLN A 18 12.69 15.20 15.29
CA GLN A 18 13.89 14.61 15.89
C GLN A 18 13.88 14.59 17.43
N GLY A 19 13.19 15.53 18.07
CA GLY A 19 13.11 15.62 19.53
C GLY A 19 11.91 14.87 20.12
N ALA A 20 12.06 14.32 21.32
CA ALA A 20 10.94 13.74 22.06
C ALA A 20 9.85 14.81 22.29
N GLY A 21 8.58 14.44 22.07
CA GLY A 21 7.44 15.37 22.15
C GLY A 21 7.32 16.36 20.99
N SER A 22 8.28 16.42 20.06
CA SER A 22 8.15 17.25 18.87
C SER A 22 7.15 16.66 17.88
N THR A 23 6.46 17.50 17.12
CA THR A 23 5.57 17.08 16.02
C THR A 23 6.02 17.76 14.73
N ALA A 24 6.11 17.01 13.64
CA ALA A 24 6.44 17.56 12.34
C ALA A 24 5.79 16.77 11.20
N ASN A 25 5.23 17.50 10.23
CA ASN A 25 4.54 16.91 9.08
C ASN A 25 5.25 17.32 7.78
N VAL A 26 5.41 16.37 6.89
CA VAL A 26 5.76 16.57 5.47
C VAL A 26 4.54 16.17 4.66
N ASN A 27 3.96 17.10 3.90
CA ASN A 27 2.80 16.83 3.06
C ASN A 27 3.21 16.89 1.58
N ILE A 28 2.77 15.91 0.80
CA ILE A 28 2.83 15.87 -0.65
C ILE A 28 1.42 16.12 -1.19
N GLY A 29 1.26 17.22 -1.92
CA GLY A 29 -0.06 17.77 -2.25
C GLY A 29 -0.65 18.54 -1.06
N GLY A 30 -1.93 18.37 -0.79
CA GLY A 30 -2.65 19.03 0.29
C GLY A 30 -2.17 18.62 1.69
N ALA A 31 -2.41 19.46 2.68
CA ALA A 31 -2.19 19.09 4.08
C ALA A 31 -3.21 18.03 4.55
N ALA A 32 -2.91 17.34 5.65
CA ALA A 32 -3.87 16.45 6.31
C ALA A 32 -5.14 17.24 6.72
N GLY A 33 -6.32 16.73 6.37
CA GLY A 33 -7.61 17.38 6.62
C GLY A 33 -7.97 18.52 5.66
N ALA A 34 -7.08 18.87 4.72
CA ALA A 34 -7.36 19.83 3.64
C ALA A 34 -7.76 19.10 2.35
N ALA A 35 -8.25 19.86 1.37
CA ALA A 35 -8.47 19.34 0.02
C ALA A 35 -7.15 18.83 -0.59
N ALA A 36 -7.24 17.78 -1.41
CA ALA A 36 -6.10 17.28 -2.18
C ALA A 36 -5.62 18.35 -3.17
N ASP A 37 -4.32 18.35 -3.44
CA ASP A 37 -3.67 19.29 -4.37
C ASP A 37 -2.68 18.55 -5.29
N ARG A 38 -2.20 19.18 -6.35
CA ARG A 38 -1.18 18.58 -7.22
C ARG A 38 0.05 18.21 -6.38
N ALA A 39 0.55 17.00 -6.57
CA ALA A 39 1.72 16.54 -5.83
C ALA A 39 2.94 17.39 -6.20
N GLY A 40 3.77 17.70 -5.20
CA GLY A 40 5.12 18.19 -5.44
C GLY A 40 6.17 17.08 -5.31
N THR A 41 7.43 17.45 -5.49
CA THR A 41 8.57 16.52 -5.53
C THR A 41 9.58 16.83 -4.43
N LEU A 42 10.07 15.78 -3.77
CA LEU A 42 11.23 15.86 -2.88
C LEU A 42 12.47 15.34 -3.62
N ALA A 43 13.37 16.25 -3.97
CA ALA A 43 14.69 15.91 -4.50
C ALA A 43 15.69 15.85 -3.34
N VAL A 44 15.60 14.78 -2.55
CA VAL A 44 16.41 14.54 -1.36
C VAL A 44 16.95 13.12 -1.32
N SER A 45 18.07 12.89 -0.65
CA SER A 45 18.66 11.55 -0.52
C SER A 45 17.90 10.64 0.46
N GLY A 46 17.08 11.23 1.34
CA GLY A 46 16.24 10.49 2.26
C GLY A 46 15.34 11.37 3.13
N LEU A 47 14.38 10.72 3.76
CA LEU A 47 13.53 11.28 4.81
C LEU A 47 13.72 10.43 6.08
N ARG A 48 14.12 11.08 7.16
CA ARG A 48 14.42 10.43 8.45
C ARG A 48 13.50 10.92 9.54
N PHE A 49 12.67 10.03 10.04
CA PHE A 49 11.92 10.25 11.28
C PHE A 49 12.83 10.08 12.50
N GLY A 50 12.64 10.94 13.49
CA GLY A 50 13.24 10.76 14.82
C GLY A 50 12.25 10.20 15.83
N VAL A 51 12.49 10.46 17.11
CA VAL A 51 11.71 9.90 18.24
C VAL A 51 10.42 10.68 18.55
N GLY A 52 10.20 11.83 17.89
CA GLY A 52 8.95 12.59 18.01
C GLY A 52 7.84 12.02 17.14
N ASN A 53 6.73 12.76 17.04
CA ASN A 53 5.60 12.44 16.18
C ASN A 53 5.82 13.01 14.78
N GLY A 54 6.47 12.23 13.92
CA GLY A 54 6.72 12.59 12.53
C GLY A 54 5.74 11.94 11.58
N GLN A 55 5.19 12.70 10.63
CA GLN A 55 4.27 12.18 9.61
C GLN A 55 4.68 12.59 8.19
N LEU A 56 4.57 11.66 7.25
CA LEU A 56 4.58 11.91 5.81
C LEU A 56 3.16 11.66 5.28
N ASN A 57 2.54 12.68 4.71
CA ASN A 57 1.17 12.65 4.25
C ASN A 57 1.12 12.76 2.72
N PHE A 58 0.45 11.81 2.07
CA PHE A 58 0.08 11.88 0.66
C PHE A 58 -1.39 12.24 0.55
N ASN A 59 -1.67 13.43 0.02
CA ASN A 59 -3.01 13.93 -0.21
C ASN A 59 -3.02 14.70 -1.53
N HIS A 60 -2.95 13.97 -2.63
CA HIS A 60 -2.77 14.59 -3.94
C HIS A 60 -3.77 14.14 -4.99
N THR A 61 -3.83 14.88 -6.09
CA THR A 61 -4.84 14.69 -7.16
C THR A 61 -4.41 13.74 -8.28
N ASP A 62 -3.24 13.11 -8.20
CA ASP A 62 -2.83 12.15 -9.24
C ASP A 62 -3.73 10.91 -9.15
N SER A 63 -4.42 10.58 -10.22
CA SER A 63 -5.22 9.36 -10.35
C SER A 63 -4.72 8.46 -11.49
N SER A 64 -3.55 8.78 -12.05
CA SER A 64 -2.93 8.03 -13.15
C SER A 64 -2.11 6.86 -12.64
N GLY A 65 -1.61 6.96 -11.40
CA GLY A 65 -0.62 6.07 -10.83
C GLY A 65 0.81 6.37 -11.28
N ALA A 66 1.05 7.47 -12.00
CA ALA A 66 2.39 7.86 -12.44
C ALA A 66 3.22 8.53 -11.34
N TYR A 67 2.59 9.04 -10.28
CA TYR A 67 3.33 9.67 -9.18
C TYR A 67 4.15 8.63 -8.40
N ALA A 68 5.48 8.74 -8.51
CA ALA A 68 6.43 7.89 -7.84
C ALA A 68 7.17 8.65 -6.73
N PHE A 69 7.07 8.16 -5.51
CA PHE A 69 7.84 8.62 -4.37
C PHE A 69 9.06 7.70 -4.17
N SER A 70 10.20 8.14 -4.71
CA SER A 70 11.44 7.36 -4.72
C SER A 70 12.39 7.68 -3.56
N VAL A 71 12.00 8.56 -2.63
CA VAL A 71 12.84 8.96 -1.50
C VAL A 71 12.88 7.85 -0.45
N PRO A 72 14.07 7.33 -0.08
CA PRO A 72 14.21 6.38 1.02
C PRO A 72 13.72 6.95 2.35
N ILE A 73 12.95 6.14 3.10
CA ILE A 73 12.39 6.51 4.40
C ILE A 73 13.07 5.68 5.50
N SER A 74 13.26 6.28 6.67
CA SER A 74 13.81 5.61 7.85
C SER A 74 13.19 6.10 9.15
N GLY A 75 13.21 5.25 10.17
CA GLY A 75 12.73 5.56 11.52
C GLY A 75 11.24 5.25 11.75
N PRO A 76 10.73 5.57 12.95
CA PRO A 76 9.45 5.08 13.45
C PRO A 76 8.24 5.98 13.12
N GLY A 77 8.37 6.94 12.20
CA GLY A 77 7.28 7.87 11.88
C GLY A 77 6.11 7.21 11.15
N ALA A 78 5.07 7.98 10.87
CA ALA A 78 3.89 7.49 10.16
C ALA A 78 3.88 7.93 8.69
N ILE A 79 3.33 7.09 7.82
CA ILE A 79 2.93 7.44 6.47
C ILE A 79 1.40 7.42 6.41
N ASN A 80 0.78 8.52 6.00
CA ASN A 80 -0.66 8.58 5.80
C ASN A 80 -0.97 8.77 4.32
N HIS A 81 -1.77 7.88 3.75
CA HIS A 81 -2.24 8.00 2.37
C HIS A 81 -3.74 8.35 2.38
N VAL A 82 -4.06 9.56 1.95
CA VAL A 82 -5.41 10.15 2.09
C VAL A 82 -6.11 10.25 0.74
N ALA A 83 -5.38 10.59 -0.31
CA ALA A 83 -5.91 10.71 -1.66
C ALA A 83 -4.81 10.57 -2.71
N GLY A 84 -5.22 10.24 -3.94
CA GLY A 84 -4.34 10.10 -5.09
C GLY A 84 -3.88 8.66 -5.32
N HIS A 85 -2.93 8.49 -6.21
CA HIS A 85 -2.26 7.22 -6.51
C HIS A 85 -0.76 7.40 -6.31
N THR A 86 -0.22 6.84 -5.22
CA THR A 86 1.20 6.93 -4.88
C THR A 86 1.88 5.60 -5.10
N ARG A 87 3.02 5.60 -5.82
CA ARG A 87 3.96 4.47 -5.85
C ARG A 87 5.13 4.73 -4.91
N LEU A 88 5.34 3.87 -3.92
CA LEU A 88 6.53 3.91 -3.07
C LEU A 88 7.65 3.08 -3.73
N ASN A 89 8.57 3.77 -4.39
CA ASN A 89 9.69 3.15 -5.12
C ASN A 89 11.01 3.20 -4.34
N GLY A 90 11.09 4.07 -3.32
CA GLY A 90 12.28 4.22 -2.49
C GLY A 90 12.46 3.04 -1.54
N ALA A 91 13.55 2.29 -1.70
CA ALA A 91 13.90 1.22 -0.78
C ALA A 91 14.10 1.80 0.63
N SER A 92 13.29 1.33 1.58
CA SER A 92 13.18 1.87 2.94
C SER A 92 13.30 0.75 3.99
N PRO A 93 14.39 -0.03 3.99
CA PRO A 93 14.56 -1.16 4.91
C PRO A 93 14.70 -0.73 6.38
N ALA A 94 14.88 0.56 6.65
CA ALA A 94 14.95 1.11 8.01
C ALA A 94 13.67 1.82 8.45
N PHE A 95 12.59 1.78 7.65
CA PHE A 95 11.29 2.30 8.04
C PHE A 95 10.50 1.24 8.81
N ASN A 96 10.39 1.40 10.12
CA ASN A 96 9.67 0.50 11.02
C ASN A 96 8.39 1.14 11.59
N GLY A 97 7.84 2.11 10.87
CA GLY A 97 6.66 2.85 11.25
C GLY A 97 5.35 2.24 10.74
N ALA A 98 4.27 2.98 10.97
CA ALA A 98 2.92 2.61 10.53
C ALA A 98 2.53 3.35 9.23
N ILE A 99 1.81 2.65 8.37
CA ILE A 99 1.15 3.18 7.18
C ILE A 99 -0.36 3.14 7.42
N VAL A 100 -1.03 4.26 7.22
CA VAL A 100 -2.49 4.35 7.32
C VAL A 100 -3.04 4.89 6.01
N ALA A 101 -3.72 4.03 5.25
CA ALA A 101 -4.39 4.41 4.02
C ALA A 101 -5.88 4.60 4.29
N THR A 102 -6.39 5.79 4.02
CA THR A 102 -7.80 6.19 4.23
C THR A 102 -8.51 6.62 2.95
N GLY A 103 -7.77 6.77 1.86
CA GLY A 103 -8.32 6.95 0.53
C GLY A 103 -7.25 6.80 -0.55
N GLY A 104 -7.69 6.70 -1.80
CA GLY A 104 -6.80 6.55 -2.96
C GLY A 104 -6.13 5.18 -3.04
N THR A 105 -5.06 5.09 -3.82
CA THR A 105 -4.31 3.84 -4.07
C THR A 105 -2.85 4.02 -3.67
N LEU A 106 -2.37 3.16 -2.78
CA LEU A 106 -0.96 3.06 -2.42
C LEU A 106 -0.38 1.79 -3.06
N LEU A 107 0.64 1.94 -3.88
CA LEU A 107 1.39 0.83 -4.46
C LEU A 107 2.77 0.80 -3.82
N VAL A 108 3.10 -0.30 -3.15
CA VAL A 108 4.43 -0.53 -2.59
C VAL A 108 5.22 -1.32 -3.63
N ASP A 109 6.07 -0.63 -4.39
CA ASP A 109 6.83 -1.20 -5.52
C ASP A 109 8.31 -1.45 -5.13
N SER A 110 8.64 -1.29 -3.85
CA SER A 110 9.99 -1.48 -3.30
C SER A 110 9.95 -2.09 -1.89
N MET A 111 11.10 -2.25 -1.25
CA MET A 111 11.23 -2.90 0.05
C MET A 111 11.01 -1.92 1.21
N LEU A 112 10.06 -2.22 2.09
CA LEU A 112 9.94 -1.66 3.44
C LEU A 112 10.43 -2.69 4.48
N HIS A 113 10.72 -2.25 5.70
CA HIS A 113 11.11 -3.15 6.79
C HIS A 113 9.97 -4.12 7.14
N ALA A 114 10.29 -5.38 7.45
CA ALA A 114 9.30 -6.38 7.88
C ALA A 114 8.57 -6.01 9.19
N GLY A 115 9.17 -5.15 10.02
CA GLY A 115 8.55 -4.59 11.22
C GLY A 115 7.67 -3.34 10.97
N SER A 116 7.48 -2.92 9.73
CA SER A 116 6.46 -1.91 9.39
C SER A 116 5.04 -2.49 9.53
N SER A 117 4.04 -1.63 9.47
CA SER A 117 2.64 -2.08 9.39
C SER A 117 1.84 -1.22 8.43
N ALA A 118 0.79 -1.79 7.83
CA ALA A 118 -0.16 -1.09 6.98
C ALA A 118 -1.60 -1.40 7.39
N THR A 119 -2.40 -0.36 7.57
CA THR A 119 -3.86 -0.45 7.76
C THR A 119 -4.54 0.25 6.60
N VAL A 120 -5.41 -0.46 5.89
CA VAL A 120 -6.14 0.03 4.72
C VAL A 120 -7.61 0.14 5.05
N GLY A 121 -8.08 1.37 5.21
CA GLY A 121 -9.46 1.70 5.55
C GLY A 121 -10.40 1.76 4.34
N ALA A 122 -11.68 2.04 4.62
CA ALA A 122 -12.71 2.19 3.61
C ALA A 122 -12.34 3.23 2.54
N GLY A 123 -12.46 2.85 1.27
CA GLY A 123 -12.17 3.73 0.13
C GLY A 123 -10.67 3.86 -0.22
N ALA A 124 -9.80 3.14 0.49
CA ALA A 124 -8.39 3.03 0.17
C ALA A 124 -8.06 1.68 -0.48
N ALA A 125 -7.01 1.66 -1.30
CA ALA A 125 -6.47 0.48 -1.91
C ALA A 125 -4.96 0.34 -1.67
N LEU A 126 -4.50 -0.89 -1.46
CA LEU A 126 -3.09 -1.25 -1.35
C LEU A 126 -2.73 -2.29 -2.41
N GLY A 127 -1.60 -2.13 -3.09
CA GLY A 127 -1.05 -3.12 -4.02
C GLY A 127 0.45 -2.93 -4.21
N GLY A 128 0.96 -3.39 -5.34
CA GLY A 128 2.36 -3.21 -5.77
C GLY A 128 3.11 -4.53 -5.92
N ILE A 129 4.42 -4.43 -6.07
CA ILE A 129 5.34 -5.56 -6.33
C ILE A 129 6.45 -5.71 -5.26
N GLY A 130 6.37 -4.93 -4.20
CA GLY A 130 7.40 -4.79 -3.19
C GLY A 130 7.20 -5.67 -1.97
N GLN A 131 7.80 -5.25 -0.86
CA GLN A 131 7.71 -5.93 0.42
C GLN A 131 7.29 -4.95 1.52
N LEU A 132 6.41 -5.39 2.42
CA LEU A 132 6.08 -4.67 3.65
C LEU A 132 5.89 -5.61 4.84
N GLY A 133 5.64 -5.04 6.02
CA GLY A 133 5.41 -5.80 7.24
C GLY A 133 3.97 -6.32 7.36
N ASN A 134 3.35 -6.13 8.52
CA ASN A 134 2.00 -6.63 8.79
C ASN A 134 0.94 -5.80 8.06
N VAL A 135 -0.03 -6.45 7.43
CA VAL A 135 -1.10 -5.78 6.66
C VAL A 135 -2.48 -6.13 7.24
N SER A 136 -3.31 -5.10 7.45
CA SER A 136 -4.73 -5.23 7.75
C SER A 136 -5.55 -4.47 6.72
N ILE A 137 -6.42 -5.19 6.00
CA ILE A 137 -7.41 -4.60 5.11
C ILE A 137 -8.73 -4.58 5.86
N GLN A 138 -9.15 -3.38 6.24
CA GLN A 138 -10.36 -3.15 7.02
C GLN A 138 -11.61 -3.25 6.14
N ASP A 139 -12.78 -3.14 6.76
CA ASP A 139 -14.04 -3.12 6.03
C ASP A 139 -14.08 -1.94 5.04
N GLY A 140 -14.43 -2.22 3.79
CA GLY A 140 -14.41 -1.27 2.69
C GLY A 140 -13.02 -0.99 2.09
N GLY A 141 -11.94 -1.54 2.66
CA GLY A 141 -10.59 -1.46 2.11
C GLY A 141 -10.37 -2.47 0.99
N ILE A 142 -9.41 -2.18 0.11
CA ILE A 142 -9.13 -2.98 -1.09
C ILE A 142 -7.67 -3.45 -1.09
N LEU A 143 -7.46 -4.76 -1.30
CA LEU A 143 -6.17 -5.33 -1.69
C LEU A 143 -6.16 -5.55 -3.20
N LEU A 144 -5.16 -5.01 -3.88
CA LEU A 144 -4.96 -5.10 -5.32
C LEU A 144 -3.91 -6.15 -5.65
N GLY A 145 -4.21 -7.05 -6.58
CA GLY A 145 -3.27 -8.02 -7.12
C GLY A 145 -3.33 -8.09 -8.64
N ARG A 146 -2.20 -8.41 -9.28
CA ARG A 146 -2.12 -8.56 -10.73
C ARG A 146 -1.22 -9.74 -11.06
N GLN A 147 -1.69 -10.66 -11.90
CA GLN A 147 -0.91 -11.85 -12.22
C GLN A 147 0.43 -11.47 -12.86
N GLY A 148 1.51 -12.08 -12.35
CA GLY A 148 2.89 -11.75 -12.72
C GLY A 148 3.54 -10.68 -11.84
N GLU A 149 2.77 -10.04 -10.96
CA GLU A 149 3.19 -9.05 -9.98
C GLU A 149 2.90 -9.59 -8.57
N GLN A 150 3.95 -9.83 -7.77
CA GLN A 150 3.82 -10.41 -6.43
C GLN A 150 4.10 -9.35 -5.37
N LEU A 151 3.16 -9.17 -4.43
CA LEU A 151 3.34 -8.34 -3.24
C LEU A 151 3.66 -9.23 -2.04
N SER A 152 4.79 -9.00 -1.37
CA SER A 152 5.19 -9.76 -0.18
C SER A 152 4.88 -9.01 1.11
N MET A 153 4.39 -9.71 2.13
CA MET A 153 4.08 -9.14 3.45
C MET A 153 4.41 -10.10 4.58
N ASN A 154 4.55 -9.59 5.80
CA ASN A 154 4.80 -10.45 6.96
C ASN A 154 3.54 -11.22 7.36
N SER A 155 2.42 -10.54 7.59
CA SER A 155 1.13 -11.16 7.85
C SER A 155 0.02 -10.41 7.13
N LEU A 156 -1.10 -11.08 6.88
CA LEU A 156 -2.25 -10.48 6.23
C LEU A 156 -3.54 -10.80 6.99
N VAL A 157 -4.28 -9.75 7.33
CA VAL A 157 -5.66 -9.84 7.83
C VAL A 157 -6.60 -9.18 6.85
N LEU A 158 -7.50 -9.97 6.28
CA LEU A 158 -8.65 -9.50 5.52
C LEU A 158 -9.88 -9.50 6.44
N ASN A 159 -10.50 -8.34 6.67
CA ASN A 159 -11.75 -8.25 7.42
C ASN A 159 -12.95 -8.68 6.57
N ASN A 160 -14.10 -8.89 7.19
CA ASN A 160 -15.28 -9.42 6.51
C ASN A 160 -15.83 -8.51 5.39
N GLY A 161 -15.68 -7.18 5.54
CA GLY A 161 -16.06 -6.20 4.53
C GLY A 161 -14.92 -5.81 3.58
N SER A 162 -13.76 -6.47 3.65
CA SER A 162 -12.64 -6.20 2.75
C SER A 162 -12.90 -6.72 1.33
N GLN A 163 -12.22 -6.11 0.36
CA GLN A 163 -12.25 -6.54 -1.04
C GLN A 163 -10.85 -6.94 -1.50
N VAL A 164 -10.76 -8.02 -2.25
CA VAL A 164 -9.53 -8.43 -2.95
C VAL A 164 -9.81 -8.33 -4.44
N ASN A 165 -9.22 -7.35 -5.10
CA ASN A 165 -9.43 -7.09 -6.52
C ASN A 165 -8.20 -7.56 -7.29
N VAL A 166 -8.40 -8.58 -8.13
CA VAL A 166 -7.32 -9.22 -8.86
C VAL A 166 -7.49 -9.12 -10.37
N GLN A 167 -6.38 -9.01 -11.08
CA GLN A 167 -6.32 -9.12 -12.54
C GLN A 167 -5.64 -10.44 -12.88
N LEU A 168 -6.37 -11.36 -13.51
CA LEU A 168 -5.90 -12.71 -13.81
C LEU A 168 -5.97 -12.96 -15.32
N GLY A 169 -4.93 -13.58 -15.88
CA GLY A 169 -4.91 -14.12 -17.25
C GLY A 169 -5.07 -15.63 -17.23
N ALA A 170 -4.31 -16.35 -18.06
CA ALA A 170 -4.35 -17.82 -18.10
C ALA A 170 -3.98 -18.47 -16.74
N PRO A 171 -4.53 -19.65 -16.42
CA PRO A 171 -4.23 -20.36 -15.18
C PRO A 171 -2.72 -20.57 -14.96
N GLY A 172 -2.26 -20.49 -13.71
CA GLY A 172 -0.84 -20.57 -13.38
C GLY A 172 -0.60 -20.75 -11.88
N SER A 173 0.63 -21.11 -11.52
CA SER A 173 1.01 -21.46 -10.15
C SER A 173 1.66 -20.33 -9.36
N SER A 174 1.93 -19.17 -9.96
CA SER A 174 2.48 -18.00 -9.26
C SER A 174 1.40 -17.35 -8.41
N SER A 175 1.67 -17.14 -7.12
CA SER A 175 0.80 -16.37 -6.23
C SER A 175 0.89 -14.87 -6.51
N LEU A 176 -0.18 -14.14 -6.16
CA LEU A 176 -0.22 -12.68 -6.19
C LEU A 176 0.30 -12.07 -4.89
N PHE A 177 0.10 -12.78 -3.79
CA PHE A 177 0.45 -12.34 -2.45
C PHE A 177 1.28 -13.41 -1.76
N ASP A 178 2.45 -13.02 -1.27
CA ASP A 178 3.32 -13.88 -0.47
C ASP A 178 3.31 -13.43 0.98
N VAL A 179 2.70 -14.24 1.86
CA VAL A 179 2.52 -13.93 3.28
C VAL A 179 3.48 -14.78 4.10
N ALA A 180 4.50 -14.18 4.70
CA ALA A 180 5.53 -14.95 5.40
C ALA A 180 4.99 -15.72 6.63
N ALA A 181 3.97 -15.17 7.30
CA ALA A 181 3.38 -15.70 8.53
C ALA A 181 1.87 -15.93 8.36
N ASP A 182 1.07 -15.54 9.36
CA ASP A 182 -0.35 -15.86 9.43
C ASP A 182 -1.18 -15.12 8.39
N LEU A 183 -2.18 -15.83 7.84
CA LEU A 183 -3.17 -15.32 6.90
C LEU A 183 -4.57 -15.48 7.52
N THR A 184 -5.30 -14.37 7.64
CA THR A 184 -6.75 -14.40 7.87
C THR A 184 -7.48 -14.07 6.58
N LEU A 185 -8.27 -15.01 6.10
CA LEU A 185 -8.98 -14.95 4.82
C LEU A 185 -10.47 -14.67 5.06
N ALA A 186 -10.96 -13.53 4.59
CA ALA A 186 -12.37 -13.13 4.60
C ALA A 186 -12.65 -12.21 3.39
N GLY A 187 -13.82 -11.57 3.35
CA GLY A 187 -14.14 -10.57 2.34
C GLY A 187 -14.64 -11.14 1.01
N SER A 188 -14.55 -10.31 -0.03
CA SER A 188 -14.99 -10.64 -1.40
C SER A 188 -13.84 -10.56 -2.39
N LEU A 189 -13.65 -11.63 -3.17
CA LEU A 189 -12.72 -11.70 -4.28
C LEU A 189 -13.39 -11.24 -5.58
N ASN A 190 -12.87 -10.18 -6.18
CA ASN A 190 -13.30 -9.65 -7.47
C ASN A 190 -12.22 -9.91 -8.52
N ILE A 191 -12.60 -10.49 -9.65
CA ILE A 191 -11.69 -10.90 -10.70
C ILE A 191 -11.99 -10.10 -11.97
N SER A 192 -10.93 -9.58 -12.58
CA SER A 192 -10.96 -9.01 -13.93
C SER A 192 -10.00 -9.78 -14.85
N ASP A 193 -10.36 -9.90 -16.13
CA ASP A 193 -9.56 -10.61 -17.12
C ASP A 193 -8.41 -9.72 -17.61
N LEU A 194 -7.17 -10.20 -17.40
CA LEU A 194 -5.94 -9.61 -17.92
C LEU A 194 -5.67 -10.03 -19.37
N GLY A 195 -6.48 -10.94 -19.90
CA GLY A 195 -6.31 -11.64 -21.16
C GLY A 195 -6.05 -13.12 -20.92
N GLY A 196 -6.93 -13.98 -21.44
CA GLY A 196 -6.77 -15.43 -21.37
C GLY A 196 -7.27 -16.06 -20.07
N PHE A 197 -7.99 -15.30 -19.22
CA PHE A 197 -8.72 -15.87 -18.08
C PHE A 197 -9.67 -16.98 -18.52
N GLY A 198 -9.67 -18.08 -17.78
CA GLY A 198 -10.45 -19.25 -18.13
C GLY A 198 -10.44 -20.32 -17.04
N ALA A 199 -11.07 -21.44 -17.31
CA ALA A 199 -11.15 -22.55 -16.35
C ALA A 199 -9.75 -23.06 -15.98
N GLY A 200 -9.47 -23.12 -14.68
CA GLY A 200 -8.21 -23.65 -14.15
C GLY A 200 -7.98 -23.27 -12.70
N VAL A 201 -6.80 -23.59 -12.20
CA VAL A 201 -6.39 -23.28 -10.82
C VAL A 201 -5.54 -22.02 -10.82
N TYR A 202 -5.91 -21.08 -9.97
CA TYR A 202 -5.20 -19.83 -9.74
C TYR A 202 -4.67 -19.82 -8.32
N ARG A 203 -3.37 -19.58 -8.17
CA ARG A 203 -2.77 -19.35 -6.86
C ARG A 203 -2.87 -17.86 -6.54
N LEU A 204 -3.57 -17.49 -5.48
CA LEU A 204 -3.71 -16.08 -5.06
C LEU A 204 -2.78 -15.76 -3.91
N PHE A 205 -2.78 -16.61 -2.88
CA PHE A 205 -2.03 -16.41 -1.65
C PHE A 205 -1.07 -17.57 -1.41
N ASP A 206 0.18 -17.24 -1.11
CA ASP A 206 1.10 -18.06 -0.34
C ASP A 206 1.06 -17.63 1.11
N TYR A 207 1.13 -18.58 2.04
CA TYR A 207 1.25 -18.28 3.47
C TYR A 207 2.16 -19.29 4.18
N GLY A 208 3.02 -18.78 5.08
CA GLY A 208 3.96 -19.60 5.87
C GLY A 208 3.46 -19.98 7.26
N GLY A 209 2.45 -19.27 7.78
CA GLY A 209 1.91 -19.46 9.14
C GLY A 209 0.55 -20.16 9.19
N ALA A 210 -0.25 -19.81 10.20
CA ALA A 210 -1.61 -20.32 10.36
C ALA A 210 -2.58 -19.65 9.37
N LEU A 211 -3.53 -20.44 8.85
CA LEU A 211 -4.66 -19.94 8.10
C LEU A 211 -5.89 -19.86 9.00
N THR A 212 -6.43 -18.64 9.18
CA THR A 212 -7.78 -18.43 9.71
C THR A 212 -8.71 -18.17 8.54
N ASN A 213 -9.50 -19.17 8.15
CA ASN A 213 -10.46 -19.05 7.05
C ASN A 213 -11.85 -18.68 7.57
N ASN A 214 -12.26 -17.43 7.37
CA ASN A 214 -13.58 -16.92 7.72
C ASN A 214 -14.56 -16.95 6.53
N GLY A 215 -14.19 -17.56 5.41
CA GLY A 215 -15.06 -17.74 4.24
C GLY A 215 -15.04 -16.54 3.30
N MET A 216 -13.94 -16.36 2.57
CA MET A 216 -13.93 -15.45 1.41
C MET A 216 -14.98 -15.88 0.38
N THR A 217 -15.72 -14.90 -0.11
CA THR A 217 -16.75 -15.09 -1.14
C THR A 217 -16.24 -14.62 -2.49
N ILE A 218 -16.87 -15.10 -3.57
CA ILE A 218 -16.61 -14.60 -4.92
C ILE A 218 -17.59 -13.45 -5.19
N GLY A 219 -17.04 -12.30 -5.56
CA GLY A 219 -17.78 -11.14 -6.00
C GLY A 219 -17.92 -11.12 -7.51
N SER A 220 -17.38 -10.09 -8.18
CA SER A 220 -17.45 -9.99 -9.64
C SER A 220 -16.48 -10.95 -10.34
N THR A 221 -16.92 -11.59 -11.41
CA THR A 221 -16.08 -12.37 -12.33
C THR A 221 -16.23 -11.86 -13.77
N PRO A 222 -15.27 -12.13 -14.67
CA PRO A 222 -15.44 -11.87 -16.10
C PRO A 222 -16.69 -12.59 -16.66
N VAL A 223 -17.36 -11.98 -17.63
CA VAL A 223 -18.60 -12.53 -18.22
C VAL A 223 -18.37 -13.96 -18.72
N GLY A 224 -19.26 -14.87 -18.33
CA GLY A 224 -19.20 -16.28 -18.73
C GLY A 224 -18.29 -17.16 -17.86
N ALA A 225 -17.59 -16.58 -16.87
CA ALA A 225 -16.87 -17.36 -15.87
C ALA A 225 -17.75 -17.70 -14.66
N ASN A 226 -17.75 -18.97 -14.29
CA ASN A 226 -18.26 -19.45 -13.02
C ASN A 226 -17.07 -19.85 -12.14
N ALA A 227 -17.06 -19.41 -10.88
CA ALA A 227 -16.05 -19.76 -9.90
C ALA A 227 -16.43 -21.03 -9.12
#